data_AF-A0AA37M9X8-F1
#
_entry.id   AF-A0AA37M9X8-F1
#
_cell.length_a   1.000
_cell.length_b   1.000
_cell.length_c   1.000
_cell.angle_alpha   90.00
_cell.angle_beta   90.00
_cell.angle_gamma   90.00
#
_symmetry.space_group_name_H-M   'P 1'
#
loop_
_entity.id
_entity.type
_entity.pdbx_description
1 polymer ?
#
loop_
_entity_poly.entity_id
_entity_poly.type
_entity_poly.pdbx_seq_one_letter_code
_entity_poly.pdbx_strand_id
1 'polypeptide(L)'
;MTYRKSFVAALAITTMLGGAAYAAEQAAKPAVASETAAQKAVDTDVGKLSKDGTQAFRDMHLARIAIFDADPTQAKDLIGKAQAALTKAKSDDAVFMKAEADLKAPTDKTDAKADTKAGTKAASTEKVAWLPIDAQLTLGEDFVATPEKAAAVTDANKSLQKGDKRGALERLKLAGIDVNFTMAVLPLDKTTADVNQVATLIGQGKYYEANALLKTAEDRMRIDVVDVFGTPRNAAHTGSVTQGKAAK
;
A
#
# COMPACT_ATOMS: atom_id res chain seq x y z
N MET A 1 2.01 17.25 69.97
CA MET A 1 1.39 18.56 70.26
C MET A 1 0.75 19.06 68.96
N THR A 2 -0.56 18.93 68.78
CA THR A 2 -1.61 19.89 69.21
C THR A 2 -1.60 21.15 68.33
N TYR A 3 -2.34 21.16 67.21
CA TYR A 3 -3.75 21.57 67.00
C TYR A 3 -3.93 23.06 66.61
N ARG A 4 -4.36 23.25 65.34
CA ARG A 4 -5.45 24.09 64.77
C ARG A 4 -5.63 25.57 65.14
N LYS A 5 -6.02 26.36 64.12
CA LYS A 5 -7.25 27.19 63.99
C LYS A 5 -7.18 27.87 62.59
N SER A 6 -8.00 27.59 61.57
CA SER A 6 -9.48 27.66 61.39
C SER A 6 -10.05 29.08 61.56
N PHE A 7 -10.42 29.69 60.43
CA PHE A 7 -11.52 30.66 60.35
C PHE A 7 -12.54 30.14 59.32
N VAL A 8 -13.77 29.98 59.78
CA VAL A 8 -14.96 29.61 59.02
C VAL A 8 -15.81 30.87 58.90
N ALA A 9 -16.35 31.11 57.71
CA ALA A 9 -17.55 31.93 57.54
C ALA A 9 -18.51 31.11 56.67
N ALA A 10 -19.73 30.90 57.20
CA ALA A 10 -20.80 30.14 56.61
C ALA A 10 -22.00 31.06 56.34
N LEU A 11 -22.71 30.82 55.23
CA LEU A 11 -24.16 30.98 54.97
C LEU A 11 -24.37 31.01 53.43
N ALA A 12 -25.44 30.53 52.80
CA ALA A 12 -26.63 29.75 53.17
C ALA A 12 -27.19 29.15 51.85
N ILE A 13 -27.98 28.08 51.96
CA ILE A 13 -28.58 27.31 50.87
C ILE A 13 -29.94 27.91 50.46
N THR A 14 -30.26 27.94 49.16
CA THR A 14 -31.64 27.79 48.66
C THR A 14 -31.66 27.12 47.28
N THR A 15 -32.46 26.06 47.18
CA THR A 15 -32.77 25.27 45.99
C THR A 15 -33.82 25.94 45.09
N MET A 16 -33.64 25.87 43.77
CA MET A 16 -34.76 25.83 42.81
C MET A 16 -34.45 24.79 41.71
N LEU A 17 -35.31 23.78 41.64
CA LEU A 17 -35.48 22.89 40.48
C LEU A 17 -36.50 23.55 39.55
N GLY A 18 -36.16 23.72 38.26
CA GLY A 18 -37.13 24.13 37.25
C GLY A 18 -36.53 24.38 35.86
N GLY A 19 -36.92 23.54 34.90
CA GLY A 19 -37.23 23.93 33.51
C GLY A 19 -36.10 24.24 32.52
N ALA A 20 -36.12 23.55 31.39
CA ALA A 20 -35.17 23.61 30.27
C ALA A 20 -35.03 24.98 29.58
N ALA A 21 -33.80 25.33 29.15
CA ALA A 21 -33.46 25.74 27.77
C ALA A 21 -31.99 26.23 27.69
N TYR A 22 -31.23 25.55 26.82
CA TYR A 22 -30.04 25.95 26.05
C TYR A 22 -28.86 26.76 26.62
N ALA A 23 -27.68 26.21 26.27
CA ALA A 23 -26.40 26.85 25.94
C ALA A 23 -25.44 27.23 27.08
N ALA A 24 -24.42 26.38 27.28
CA ALA A 24 -23.03 26.80 27.49
C ALA A 24 -22.07 25.61 27.32
N GLU A 25 -21.39 25.59 26.18
CA GLU A 25 -19.94 25.39 26.05
C GLU A 25 -19.28 24.40 27.04
N GLN A 26 -19.45 23.10 26.81
CA GLN A 26 -18.55 22.11 27.41
C GLN A 26 -17.33 21.98 26.49
N ALA A 27 -16.26 22.67 26.88
CA ALA A 27 -14.95 22.63 26.25
C ALA A 27 -14.53 21.18 25.99
N ALA A 28 -14.69 20.74 24.74
CA ALA A 28 -14.17 19.49 24.26
C ALA A 28 -12.65 19.60 24.24
N LYS A 29 -12.01 18.91 25.19
CA LYS A 29 -10.60 18.55 25.17
C LYS A 29 -10.30 18.00 23.75
N PRO A 30 -9.28 18.50 23.03
CA PRO A 30 -9.03 18.05 21.67
C PRO A 30 -8.79 16.54 21.71
N ALA A 31 -9.70 15.79 21.11
CA ALA A 31 -9.47 14.39 20.81
C ALA A 31 -8.22 14.34 19.94
N VAL A 32 -7.19 13.65 20.42
CA VAL A 32 -6.05 13.23 19.62
C VAL A 32 -6.66 12.57 18.38
N ALA A 33 -6.52 13.23 17.22
CA ALA A 33 -7.03 12.74 15.97
C ALA A 33 -6.48 11.32 15.79
N SER A 34 -7.38 10.34 15.71
CA SER A 34 -7.01 8.98 15.32
C SER A 34 -6.27 9.10 14.00
N GLU A 35 -4.99 8.70 13.98
CA GLU A 35 -4.24 8.54 12.74
C GLU A 35 -5.09 7.72 11.78
N THR A 36 -5.45 8.32 10.65
CA THR A 36 -6.22 7.65 9.61
C THR A 36 -5.35 6.55 8.98
N ALA A 37 -5.95 5.55 8.33
CA ALA A 37 -5.18 4.54 7.59
C ALA A 37 -4.24 5.17 6.53
N ALA A 38 -4.62 6.36 6.02
CA ALA A 38 -3.80 7.22 5.17
C ALA A 38 -2.55 7.76 5.88
N GLN A 39 -2.68 8.14 7.16
CA GLN A 39 -1.57 8.55 8.02
C GLN A 39 -0.54 7.42 8.17
N LYS A 40 -1.01 6.19 8.45
CA LYS A 40 -0.14 5.01 8.52
C LYS A 40 0.49 4.70 7.17
N ALA A 41 -0.25 4.76 6.06
CA ALA A 41 0.29 4.46 4.73
C ALA A 41 1.45 5.41 4.37
N VAL A 42 1.29 6.72 4.58
CA VAL A 42 2.37 7.69 4.27
C VAL A 42 3.58 7.53 5.19
N ASP A 43 3.37 7.19 6.46
CA ASP A 43 4.45 6.97 7.44
C ASP A 43 5.14 5.59 7.31
N THR A 44 4.55 4.63 6.59
CA THR A 44 5.12 3.28 6.37
C THR A 44 6.13 3.23 5.22
N ASP A 45 6.70 4.35 4.79
CA ASP A 45 7.63 4.39 3.65
C ASP A 45 7.05 3.71 2.39
N VAL A 46 5.86 4.15 1.99
CA VAL A 46 5.22 3.72 0.74
C VAL A 46 6.20 3.75 -0.43
N GLY A 47 6.28 2.62 -1.14
CA GLY A 47 7.16 2.46 -2.29
C GLY A 47 8.62 2.15 -1.94
N LYS A 48 8.95 1.79 -0.70
CA LYS A 48 10.25 1.17 -0.39
C LYS A 48 10.44 -0.09 -1.22
N LEU A 49 11.51 -0.10 -1.98
CA LEU A 49 11.85 -1.15 -2.92
C LEU A 49 13.06 -1.92 -2.43
N SER A 50 12.99 -3.25 -2.45
CA SER A 50 14.15 -4.06 -2.13
C SER A 50 15.10 -4.13 -3.34
N LYS A 51 16.28 -3.53 -3.22
CA LYS A 51 17.31 -3.59 -4.27
C LYS A 51 17.75 -5.03 -4.54
N ASP A 52 17.98 -5.79 -3.46
CA ASP A 52 18.37 -7.19 -3.53
C ASP A 52 17.20 -8.05 -4.05
N GLY A 53 15.96 -7.75 -3.66
CA GLY A 53 14.77 -8.41 -4.21
C GLY A 53 14.61 -8.21 -5.72
N THR A 54 14.74 -6.96 -6.20
CA THR A 54 14.70 -6.66 -7.64
C THR A 54 15.84 -7.36 -8.37
N GLN A 55 17.05 -7.40 -7.79
CA GLN A 55 18.17 -8.12 -8.38
C GLN A 55 17.86 -9.61 -8.49
N ALA A 56 17.40 -10.25 -7.42
CA ALA A 56 17.06 -11.66 -7.42
C ALA A 56 16.02 -12.01 -8.49
N PHE A 57 14.97 -11.19 -8.60
CA PHE A 57 13.93 -11.39 -9.62
C PHE A 57 14.47 -11.31 -11.05
N ARG A 58 15.35 -10.32 -11.33
CA ARG A 58 16.01 -10.23 -12.64
C ARG A 58 16.92 -11.42 -12.90
N ASP A 59 17.71 -11.84 -11.91
CA ASP A 59 18.62 -12.98 -12.04
C ASP A 59 17.84 -14.29 -12.28
N MET A 60 16.69 -14.48 -11.63
CA MET A 60 15.78 -15.59 -11.90
C MET A 60 15.28 -15.59 -13.35
N HIS A 61 14.85 -14.43 -13.85
CA HIS A 61 14.37 -14.29 -15.22
C HIS A 61 15.46 -14.58 -16.25
N LEU A 62 16.66 -13.99 -16.04
CA LEU A 62 17.82 -14.23 -16.89
C LEU A 62 18.27 -15.69 -16.85
N ALA A 63 18.16 -16.38 -15.70
CA ALA A 63 18.52 -17.79 -15.60
C ALA A 63 17.61 -18.67 -16.46
N ARG A 64 16.32 -18.31 -16.61
CA ARG A 64 15.40 -18.99 -17.53
C ARG A 64 15.83 -18.81 -18.99
N ILE A 65 16.24 -17.59 -19.36
CA ILE A 65 16.76 -17.30 -20.71
C ILE A 65 18.04 -18.12 -20.96
N ALA A 66 19.01 -18.08 -20.05
CA ALA A 66 20.25 -18.84 -20.15
C ALA A 66 20.01 -20.37 -20.28
N ILE A 67 19.02 -20.93 -19.58
CA ILE A 67 18.61 -22.32 -19.74
C ILE A 67 18.17 -22.62 -21.18
N PHE A 68 17.36 -21.75 -21.79
CA PHE A 68 16.87 -21.93 -23.16
C PHE A 68 17.93 -21.64 -24.22
N ASP A 69 18.89 -20.77 -23.92
CA ASP A 69 20.06 -20.50 -24.77
C ASP A 69 21.14 -21.58 -24.67
N ALA A 70 20.87 -22.66 -23.92
CA ALA A 70 21.80 -23.76 -23.67
C ALA A 70 23.12 -23.31 -23.00
N ASP A 71 23.06 -22.28 -22.15
CA ASP A 71 24.16 -21.82 -21.30
C ASP A 71 23.93 -22.20 -19.81
N PRO A 72 24.22 -23.46 -19.43
CA PRO A 72 24.01 -23.93 -18.06
C PRO A 72 24.99 -23.30 -17.06
N THR A 73 26.14 -22.80 -17.52
CA THR A 73 27.11 -22.11 -16.67
C THR A 73 26.55 -20.77 -16.23
N GLN A 74 26.06 -19.98 -17.18
CA GLN A 74 25.42 -18.70 -16.88
C GLN A 74 24.16 -18.89 -16.04
N ALA A 75 23.32 -19.89 -16.33
CA ALA A 75 22.14 -20.19 -15.52
C ALA A 75 22.52 -20.47 -14.05
N LYS A 76 23.57 -21.26 -13.82
CA LYS A 76 24.06 -21.57 -12.47
C LYS A 76 24.57 -20.32 -11.75
N ASP A 77 25.33 -19.47 -12.44
CA ASP A 77 25.86 -18.24 -11.87
C ASP A 77 24.74 -17.25 -11.49
N LEU A 78 23.73 -17.08 -12.34
CA LEU A 78 22.57 -16.23 -12.08
C LEU A 78 21.76 -16.74 -10.89
N ILE A 79 21.52 -18.04 -10.79
CA ILE A 79 20.84 -18.61 -9.61
C ILE A 79 21.66 -18.44 -8.34
N GLY A 80 22.99 -18.59 -8.40
CA GLY A 80 23.86 -18.29 -7.26
C GLY A 80 23.75 -16.82 -6.80
N LYS A 81 23.69 -15.87 -7.75
CA LYS A 81 23.46 -14.45 -7.44
C LYS A 81 22.08 -14.21 -6.84
N ALA A 82 21.04 -14.84 -7.38
CA ALA A 82 19.68 -14.76 -6.84
C ALA A 82 19.60 -15.29 -5.39
N GLN A 83 20.26 -16.41 -5.09
CA GLN A 83 20.34 -16.96 -3.72
C GLN A 83 21.02 -15.98 -2.75
N ALA A 84 22.14 -15.38 -3.16
CA ALA A 84 22.86 -14.41 -2.35
C ALA A 84 22.04 -13.14 -2.12
N ALA A 85 21.37 -12.63 -3.15
CA ALA A 85 20.50 -11.46 -3.07
C ALA A 85 19.28 -11.73 -2.16
N LEU A 86 18.58 -12.86 -2.32
CA LEU A 86 17.47 -13.23 -1.44
C LEU A 86 17.89 -13.41 0.01
N THR A 87 19.11 -13.88 0.26
CA THR A 87 19.65 -13.99 1.63
C THR A 87 19.80 -12.61 2.28
N LYS A 88 20.27 -11.61 1.54
CA LYS A 88 20.35 -10.21 2.01
C LYS A 88 18.98 -9.57 2.17
N ALA A 89 18.08 -9.84 1.23
CA ALA A 89 16.72 -9.29 1.21
C ALA A 89 15.88 -9.68 2.45
N LYS A 90 16.24 -10.77 3.16
CA LYS A 90 15.56 -11.18 4.39
C LYS A 90 15.58 -10.15 5.50
N SER A 91 16.59 -9.28 5.53
CA SER A 91 16.73 -8.22 6.52
C SER A 91 16.49 -6.83 5.91
N ASP A 92 15.87 -6.76 4.74
CA ASP A 92 15.54 -5.49 4.10
C ASP A 92 14.36 -4.83 4.82
N ASP A 93 14.49 -3.54 5.14
CA ASP A 93 13.44 -2.74 5.76
C ASP A 93 12.21 -2.57 4.86
N ALA A 94 12.31 -2.91 3.57
CA ALA A 94 11.19 -2.96 2.63
C ALA A 94 10.29 -4.19 2.81
N VAL A 95 10.74 -5.24 3.52
CA VAL A 95 9.94 -6.45 3.73
C VAL A 95 8.76 -6.15 4.64
N PHE A 96 7.57 -6.59 4.25
CA PHE A 96 6.34 -6.36 5.02
C PHE A 96 5.50 -7.63 5.15
N MET A 97 4.67 -7.69 6.21
CA MET A 97 3.81 -8.83 6.49
C MET A 97 2.38 -8.57 6.04
N LYS A 98 1.85 -9.41 5.14
CA LYS A 98 0.49 -9.25 4.60
C LYS A 98 -0.10 -10.60 4.20
N ALA A 99 -1.42 -10.73 4.26
CA ALA A 99 -2.09 -11.91 3.75
C ALA A 99 -2.12 -11.88 2.22
N GLU A 100 -1.95 -13.04 1.58
CA GLU A 100 -2.05 -13.13 0.11
C GLU A 100 -3.44 -12.70 -0.38
N ALA A 101 -4.49 -12.97 0.41
CA ALA A 101 -5.85 -12.56 0.11
C ALA A 101 -6.06 -11.03 0.04
N ASP A 102 -5.15 -10.25 0.63
CA ASP A 102 -5.20 -8.78 0.60
C ASP A 102 -4.41 -8.20 -0.58
N LEU A 103 -3.87 -9.05 -1.46
CA LEU A 103 -3.08 -8.69 -2.63
C LEU A 103 -3.80 -9.13 -3.92
N LYS A 104 -3.49 -8.46 -5.03
CA LYS A 104 -4.07 -8.77 -6.35
C LYS A 104 -3.15 -9.68 -7.15
N ALA A 105 -3.71 -10.55 -8.00
CA ALA A 105 -2.92 -11.24 -9.01
C ALA A 105 -2.55 -10.26 -10.15
N PRO A 106 -1.42 -10.45 -10.85
CA PRO A 106 -1.03 -9.56 -11.96
C PRO A 106 -2.06 -9.50 -13.10
N THR A 107 -2.86 -10.56 -13.26
CA THR A 107 -3.90 -10.67 -14.29
C THR A 107 -5.28 -10.17 -13.83
N ASP A 108 -5.42 -9.80 -12.55
CA ASP A 108 -6.64 -9.17 -12.06
C ASP A 108 -6.68 -7.77 -12.65
N LYS A 109 -7.44 -7.60 -13.75
CA LYS A 109 -7.70 -6.30 -14.35
C LYS A 109 -8.16 -5.36 -13.24
N THR A 110 -7.62 -4.14 -13.23
CA THR A 110 -7.93 -3.03 -12.30
C THR A 110 -9.39 -2.55 -12.35
N ASP A 111 -10.28 -3.30 -12.99
CA ASP A 111 -11.71 -3.06 -13.02
C ASP A 111 -12.33 -3.59 -11.72
N ALA A 112 -13.02 -2.70 -11.00
CA ALA A 112 -13.73 -2.97 -9.76
C ALA A 112 -14.99 -3.86 -9.97
N LYS A 113 -14.84 -4.97 -10.69
CA LYS A 113 -15.87 -5.99 -10.82
C LYS A 113 -15.23 -7.35 -10.65
N ALA A 114 -15.11 -7.76 -9.38
CA ALA A 114 -14.85 -9.13 -9.00
C ALA A 114 -16.07 -9.99 -9.38
N ASP A 115 -16.20 -10.32 -10.66
CA ASP A 115 -17.04 -11.42 -11.08
C ASP A 115 -16.23 -12.70 -10.86
N THR A 116 -16.54 -13.35 -9.73
CA THR A 116 -16.14 -14.70 -9.39
C THR A 116 -16.35 -15.65 -10.57
N LYS A 117 -15.27 -16.25 -11.08
CA LYS A 117 -15.16 -17.70 -11.42
C LYS A 117 -13.91 -17.97 -12.25
N ALA A 118 -12.92 -18.63 -11.64
CA ALA A 118 -12.13 -19.69 -12.28
C ALA A 118 -11.22 -20.38 -11.24
N GLY A 119 -11.71 -21.41 -10.56
CA GLY A 119 -10.89 -22.53 -10.02
C GLY A 119 -9.68 -22.24 -9.12
N THR A 120 -9.43 -21.02 -8.68
CA THR A 120 -8.24 -20.67 -7.89
C THR A 120 -8.41 -21.17 -6.47
N LYS A 121 -7.41 -21.92 -5.98
CA LYS A 121 -7.26 -22.20 -4.54
C LYS A 121 -7.47 -20.89 -3.77
N ALA A 122 -8.36 -20.90 -2.79
CA ALA A 122 -8.65 -19.71 -2.00
C ALA A 122 -7.34 -19.12 -1.45
N ALA A 123 -7.13 -17.82 -1.68
CA ALA A 123 -5.95 -17.12 -1.22
C ALA A 123 -5.85 -17.20 0.31
N SER A 124 -4.65 -17.42 0.84
CA SER A 124 -4.48 -17.60 2.28
C SER A 124 -4.71 -16.29 3.04
N THR A 125 -5.37 -16.38 4.19
CA THR A 125 -5.53 -15.28 5.15
C THR A 125 -4.37 -15.17 6.15
N GLU A 126 -3.46 -16.15 6.14
CA GLU A 126 -2.22 -16.12 6.91
C GLU A 126 -1.29 -15.01 6.38
N LYS A 127 -0.75 -14.21 7.30
CA LYS A 127 0.22 -13.16 6.96
C LYS A 127 1.60 -13.79 6.75
N VAL A 128 2.20 -13.50 5.61
CA VAL A 128 3.55 -13.94 5.26
C VAL A 128 4.41 -12.74 4.86
N ALA A 129 5.72 -12.93 4.83
CA ALA A 129 6.67 -11.90 4.40
C ALA A 129 6.62 -11.69 2.89
N TRP A 130 6.45 -10.44 2.48
CA TRP A 130 6.43 -10.00 1.09
C TRP A 130 7.61 -9.07 0.82
N LEU A 131 8.21 -9.26 -0.35
CA LEU A 131 9.37 -8.54 -0.82
C LEU A 131 8.97 -7.64 -2.01
N PRO A 132 8.95 -6.31 -1.86
CA PRO A 132 8.73 -5.39 -2.97
C PRO A 132 9.90 -5.45 -3.97
N ILE A 133 9.59 -5.72 -5.24
CA ILE A 133 10.57 -5.89 -6.32
C ILE A 133 10.39 -4.93 -7.49
N ASP A 134 9.24 -4.27 -7.58
CA ASP A 134 9.02 -3.13 -8.48
C ASP A 134 7.95 -2.20 -7.89
N ALA A 135 7.95 -0.93 -8.30
CA ALA A 135 6.96 0.05 -7.87
C ALA A 135 6.67 1.07 -8.99
N GLN A 136 5.39 1.39 -9.14
CA GLN A 136 4.91 2.42 -10.06
C GLN A 136 4.08 3.45 -9.31
N LEU A 137 4.36 4.72 -9.58
CA LEU A 137 3.50 5.85 -9.23
C LEU A 137 2.52 6.11 -10.38
N THR A 138 1.23 6.23 -10.06
CA THR A 138 0.20 6.61 -11.04
C THR A 138 -0.55 7.84 -10.55
N LEU A 139 -0.79 8.78 -11.47
CA LEU A 139 -1.56 9.98 -11.23
C LEU A 139 -2.89 9.88 -11.98
N GLY A 140 -3.99 10.08 -11.27
CA GLY A 140 -5.33 10.19 -11.84
C GLY A 140 -5.80 11.63 -11.80
N GLU A 141 -6.06 12.23 -12.96
CA GLU A 141 -6.67 13.56 -13.07
C GLU A 141 -7.56 13.65 -14.33
N ASP A 142 -8.30 14.75 -14.47
CA ASP A 142 -9.20 15.02 -15.60
C ASP A 142 -8.50 15.78 -16.77
N PHE A 143 -7.21 16.12 -16.64
CA PHE A 143 -6.42 16.91 -17.59
C PHE A 143 -6.94 18.32 -17.90
N VAL A 144 -7.85 18.86 -17.08
CA VAL A 144 -8.36 20.24 -17.20
C VAL A 144 -7.48 21.17 -16.38
N ALA A 145 -6.80 22.11 -17.04
CA ALA A 145 -5.98 23.11 -16.37
C ALA A 145 -6.86 24.19 -15.71
N THR A 146 -6.67 24.40 -14.40
CA THR A 146 -7.28 25.51 -13.66
C THR A 146 -6.23 26.22 -12.80
N PRO A 147 -6.43 27.51 -12.45
CA PRO A 147 -5.54 28.23 -11.53
C PRO A 147 -5.36 27.51 -10.18
N GLU A 148 -6.42 26.89 -9.67
CA GLU A 148 -6.43 26.14 -8.41
C GLU A 148 -5.52 24.91 -8.50
N LYS A 149 -5.60 24.14 -9.60
CA LYS A 149 -4.72 22.98 -9.83
C LYS A 149 -3.26 23.39 -9.98
N ALA A 150 -2.99 24.48 -10.71
CA ALA A 150 -1.63 25.01 -10.86
C ALA A 150 -1.02 25.45 -9.52
N ALA A 151 -1.82 26.09 -8.66
CA ALA A 151 -1.40 26.47 -7.31
C ALA A 151 -1.12 25.24 -6.43
N ALA A 152 -2.01 24.23 -6.47
CA ALA A 152 -1.83 23.00 -5.70
C ALA A 152 -0.58 22.21 -6.11
N VAL A 153 -0.29 22.09 -7.41
CA VAL A 153 0.95 21.47 -7.92
C VAL A 153 2.17 22.26 -7.45
N THR A 154 2.11 23.60 -7.52
CA THR A 154 3.21 24.47 -7.06
C THR A 154 3.48 24.26 -5.56
N ASP A 155 2.45 24.19 -4.73
CA ASP A 155 2.62 23.99 -3.30
C ASP A 155 3.01 22.55 -2.95
N ALA A 156 2.53 21.56 -3.68
CA ALA A 156 2.99 20.18 -3.56
C ALA A 156 4.50 20.08 -3.86
N ASN A 157 4.99 20.75 -4.91
CA ASN A 157 6.41 20.81 -5.22
C ASN A 157 7.24 21.45 -4.08
N LYS A 158 6.75 22.53 -3.47
CA LYS A 158 7.41 23.14 -2.30
C LYS A 158 7.46 22.18 -1.11
N SER A 159 6.41 21.40 -0.89
CA SER A 159 6.38 20.36 0.15
C SER A 159 7.40 19.26 -0.15
N LEU A 160 7.44 18.73 -1.38
CA LEU A 160 8.41 17.72 -1.80
C LEU A 160 9.87 18.18 -1.63
N GLN A 161 10.18 19.42 -2.00
CA GLN A 161 11.52 20.01 -1.81
C GLN A 161 11.97 20.05 -0.34
N LYS A 162 11.02 20.09 0.59
CA LYS A 162 11.27 20.09 2.04
C LYS A 162 11.25 18.67 2.64
N GLY A 163 11.07 17.64 1.82
CA GLY A 163 10.86 16.26 2.27
C GLY A 163 9.47 15.98 2.83
N ASP A 164 8.55 16.94 2.75
CA ASP A 164 7.16 16.81 3.22
C ASP A 164 6.31 16.06 2.17
N LYS A 165 6.57 14.75 2.05
CA LYS A 165 5.84 13.87 1.13
C LYS A 165 4.34 13.88 1.44
N ARG A 166 3.97 13.84 2.73
CA ARG A 166 2.58 13.82 3.19
C ARG A 166 1.83 15.07 2.75
N GLY A 167 2.37 16.25 3.06
CA GLY A 167 1.74 17.50 2.70
C GLY A 167 1.68 17.71 1.19
N ALA A 168 2.61 17.16 0.41
CA ALA A 168 2.51 17.18 -1.05
C ALA A 168 1.32 16.34 -1.55
N LEU A 169 1.22 15.10 -1.06
CA LEU A 169 0.15 14.18 -1.41
C LEU A 169 -1.24 14.74 -1.01
N GLU A 170 -1.36 15.34 0.17
CA GLU A 170 -2.61 15.99 0.64
C GLU A 170 -3.04 17.15 -0.28
N ARG A 171 -2.08 17.99 -0.72
CA ARG A 171 -2.34 19.11 -1.63
C ARG A 171 -2.80 18.65 -3.01
N LEU A 172 -2.17 17.61 -3.55
CA LEU A 172 -2.56 17.02 -4.83
C LEU A 172 -3.99 16.45 -4.75
N LYS A 173 -4.33 15.73 -3.67
CA LYS A 173 -5.68 15.20 -3.46
C LYS A 173 -6.74 16.31 -3.44
N LEU A 174 -6.49 17.41 -2.73
CA LEU A 174 -7.43 18.54 -2.67
C LEU A 174 -7.69 19.19 -4.03
N ALA A 175 -6.77 19.03 -4.98
CA ALA A 175 -6.89 19.51 -6.36
C ALA A 175 -7.51 18.48 -7.32
N GLY A 176 -8.00 17.34 -6.80
CA GLY A 176 -8.54 16.25 -7.62
C GLY A 176 -7.47 15.50 -8.41
N ILE A 177 -6.21 15.54 -7.95
CA ILE A 177 -5.11 14.74 -8.49
C ILE A 177 -4.90 13.56 -7.53
N ASP A 178 -5.40 12.40 -7.92
CA ASP A 178 -5.25 11.16 -7.16
C ASP A 178 -3.86 10.57 -7.40
N VAL A 179 -3.20 10.13 -6.34
CA VAL A 179 -1.86 9.52 -6.41
C VAL A 179 -1.92 8.11 -5.84
N ASN A 180 -1.62 7.10 -6.67
CA ASN A 180 -1.59 5.70 -6.23
C ASN A 180 -0.20 5.10 -6.40
N PHE A 181 0.21 4.31 -5.42
CA PHE A 181 1.42 3.48 -5.49
C PHE A 181 1.03 2.03 -5.71
N THR A 182 1.52 1.45 -6.81
CA THR A 182 1.33 0.05 -7.16
C THR A 182 2.67 -0.65 -7.06
N MET A 183 2.78 -1.70 -6.25
CA MET A 183 4.01 -2.47 -6.04
C MET A 183 3.84 -3.90 -6.55
N ALA A 184 4.85 -4.40 -7.26
CA ALA A 184 5.01 -5.82 -7.52
C ALA A 184 5.77 -6.45 -6.35
N VAL A 185 5.22 -7.52 -5.79
CA VAL A 185 5.74 -8.15 -4.57
C VAL A 185 5.85 -9.66 -4.71
N LEU A 186 6.89 -10.26 -4.14
CA LEU A 186 7.11 -11.71 -4.10
C LEU A 186 7.00 -12.26 -2.67
N PRO A 187 6.49 -13.48 -2.46
CA PRO A 187 6.48 -14.10 -1.15
C PRO A 187 7.89 -14.59 -0.79
N LEU A 188 8.59 -13.84 0.07
CA LEU A 188 10.03 -13.96 0.35
C LEU A 188 10.49 -15.40 0.61
N ASP A 189 9.84 -16.08 1.55
CA ASP A 189 10.26 -17.44 1.96
C ASP A 189 10.02 -18.46 0.85
N LYS A 190 8.88 -18.36 0.14
CA LYS A 190 8.56 -19.28 -0.95
C LYS A 190 9.51 -19.09 -2.13
N THR A 191 9.78 -17.84 -2.51
CA THR A 191 10.75 -17.53 -3.57
C THR A 191 12.15 -18.02 -3.20
N THR A 192 12.57 -17.84 -1.94
CA THR A 192 13.87 -18.34 -1.46
C THR A 192 13.96 -19.87 -1.54
N ALA A 193 12.90 -20.57 -1.11
CA ALA A 193 12.85 -22.03 -1.19
C ALA A 193 12.89 -22.52 -2.65
N ASP A 194 12.09 -21.90 -3.54
CA ASP A 194 12.03 -22.25 -4.95
C ASP A 194 13.41 -22.06 -5.62
N VAL A 195 14.09 -20.92 -5.38
CA VAL A 195 15.43 -20.66 -5.94
C VAL A 195 16.49 -21.66 -5.43
N ASN A 196 16.45 -22.05 -4.16
CA ASN A 196 17.35 -23.08 -3.63
C ASN A 196 17.12 -24.45 -4.29
N GLN A 197 15.86 -24.79 -4.55
CA GLN A 197 15.52 -26.03 -5.25
C GLN A 197 15.92 -25.97 -6.74
N VAL A 198 15.79 -24.80 -7.39
CA VAL A 198 16.28 -24.57 -8.74
C VAL A 198 17.80 -24.80 -8.82
N ALA A 199 18.58 -24.29 -7.87
CA ALA A 199 20.03 -24.52 -7.83
C ALA A 199 20.36 -26.02 -7.80
N THR A 200 19.58 -26.79 -7.03
CA THR A 200 19.70 -28.26 -6.96
C THR A 200 19.36 -28.91 -8.30
N LEU A 201 18.28 -28.50 -8.96
CA LEU A 201 17.83 -29.05 -10.25
C LEU A 201 18.85 -28.76 -11.38
N ILE A 202 19.37 -27.53 -11.45
CA ILE A 202 20.44 -27.16 -12.39
C ILE A 202 21.68 -28.03 -12.14
N GLY A 203 22.06 -28.23 -10.88
CA GLY A 203 23.18 -29.12 -10.51
C GLY A 203 22.99 -30.58 -10.93
N GLN A 204 21.73 -31.03 -11.08
CA GLN A 204 21.36 -32.36 -11.58
C GLN A 204 21.20 -32.42 -13.10
N GLY A 205 21.39 -31.32 -13.82
CA GLY A 205 21.12 -31.23 -15.26
C GLY A 205 19.64 -31.21 -15.63
N LYS A 206 18.74 -31.02 -14.66
CA LYS A 206 17.28 -30.97 -14.84
C LYS A 206 16.82 -29.55 -15.21
N TYR A 207 17.28 -29.08 -16.37
CA TYR A 207 17.09 -27.68 -16.77
C TYR A 207 15.62 -27.34 -17.08
N TYR A 208 14.86 -28.29 -17.62
CA TYR A 208 13.44 -28.08 -17.89
C TYR A 208 12.64 -27.88 -16.60
N GLU A 209 12.86 -28.75 -15.62
CA GLU A 209 12.22 -28.68 -14.29
C GLU A 209 12.69 -27.45 -13.52
N ALA A 210 13.97 -27.09 -13.63
CA ALA A 210 14.50 -25.85 -13.08
C ALA A 210 13.78 -24.62 -13.65
N ASN A 211 13.62 -24.54 -14.98
CA ASN A 211 12.89 -23.46 -15.62
C ASN A 211 11.39 -23.44 -15.23
N ALA A 212 10.74 -24.59 -15.14
CA ALA A 212 9.34 -24.68 -14.70
C ALA A 212 9.15 -24.16 -13.27
N LEU A 213 10.09 -24.47 -12.37
CA LEU A 213 10.06 -23.97 -11.00
C LEU A 213 10.39 -22.47 -10.93
N LEU A 214 11.33 -21.96 -11.73
CA LEU A 214 11.57 -20.51 -11.83
C LEU A 214 10.34 -19.76 -12.31
N LYS A 215 9.65 -20.27 -13.33
CA LYS A 215 8.39 -19.70 -13.80
C LYS A 215 7.33 -19.72 -12.71
N THR A 216 7.23 -20.82 -11.95
CA THR A 216 6.32 -20.90 -10.79
C THR A 216 6.65 -19.82 -9.75
N ALA A 217 7.94 -19.61 -9.45
CA ALA A 217 8.38 -18.58 -8.51
C ALA A 217 8.08 -17.16 -9.01
N GLU A 218 8.23 -16.87 -10.30
CA GLU A 218 7.82 -15.60 -10.92
C GLU A 218 6.28 -15.42 -10.85
N ASP A 219 5.50 -16.46 -11.11
CA ASP A 219 4.03 -16.44 -11.08
C ASP A 219 3.43 -16.25 -9.68
N ARG A 220 4.25 -16.40 -8.63
CA ARG A 220 3.87 -16.04 -7.26
C ARG A 220 3.83 -14.53 -7.03
N MET A 221 4.30 -13.73 -7.99
CA MET A 221 4.20 -12.27 -7.91
C MET A 221 2.75 -11.85 -7.68
N ARG A 222 2.58 -10.91 -6.77
CA ARG A 222 1.31 -10.24 -6.50
C ARG A 222 1.49 -8.74 -6.64
N ILE A 223 0.37 -8.04 -6.73
CA ILE A 223 0.31 -6.60 -6.80
C ILE A 223 -0.28 -6.08 -5.49
N ASP A 224 0.48 -5.24 -4.78
CA ASP A 224 -0.06 -4.43 -3.69
C ASP A 224 -0.40 -3.05 -4.23
N VAL A 225 -1.62 -2.60 -3.97
CA VAL A 225 -2.06 -1.25 -4.35
C VAL A 225 -2.27 -0.48 -3.07
N VAL A 226 -1.42 0.50 -2.83
CA VAL A 226 -1.57 1.43 -1.72
C VAL A 226 -2.23 2.69 -2.25
N ASP A 227 -3.54 2.78 -2.03
CA ASP A 227 -4.27 4.03 -2.13
C ASP A 227 -3.91 4.86 -0.90
N VAL A 228 -3.11 5.90 -1.11
CA VAL A 228 -2.54 6.74 -0.05
C VAL A 228 -3.61 7.41 0.79
N PHE A 229 -4.80 7.67 0.23
CA PHE A 229 -5.83 8.43 0.93
C PHE A 229 -7.23 7.85 0.91
N GLY A 230 -7.50 6.78 0.17
CA GLY A 230 -8.83 6.25 -0.03
C GLY A 230 -9.74 7.27 -0.72
N THR A 231 -10.12 7.03 -1.97
CA THR A 231 -11.40 7.58 -2.43
C THR A 231 -12.48 6.53 -2.14
N PRO A 232 -13.56 6.85 -1.39
CA PRO A 232 -14.80 6.14 -1.57
C PRO A 232 -15.24 6.44 -3.01
N ARG A 233 -14.91 5.55 -3.96
CA ARG A 233 -15.58 5.55 -5.26
C ARG A 233 -16.99 5.03 -5.03
N ASN A 234 -17.88 5.95 -4.66
CA ASN A 234 -19.31 5.94 -4.96
C ASN A 234 -19.95 7.26 -4.47
N ALA A 235 -20.00 8.24 -5.35
CA ALA A 235 -21.16 9.11 -5.47
C ALA A 235 -21.36 9.37 -6.96
N ALA A 236 -22.46 8.84 -7.47
CA ALA A 236 -22.81 8.91 -8.86
C ALA A 236 -22.78 10.35 -9.39
N HIS A 237 -22.20 10.55 -10.57
CA HIS A 237 -22.70 11.58 -11.47
C HIS A 237 -24.07 11.12 -12.01
N THR A 238 -25.08 11.06 -11.15
CA THR A 238 -26.46 11.24 -11.57
C THR A 238 -26.67 12.73 -11.81
N GLY A 239 -26.14 13.21 -12.94
CA GLY A 239 -26.66 14.41 -13.57
C GLY A 239 -28.03 14.05 -14.12
N SER A 240 -29.07 14.27 -13.33
CA SER A 240 -30.45 14.23 -13.79
C SER A 240 -30.62 15.27 -14.91
N VAL A 241 -30.65 14.80 -16.16
CA VAL A 241 -31.23 15.58 -17.24
C VAL A 241 -32.72 15.66 -16.95
N THR A 242 -33.14 16.78 -16.37
CA THR A 242 -34.55 17.17 -16.30
C THR A 242 -35.03 17.36 -17.73
N GLN A 243 -35.61 16.33 -18.34
CA GLN A 243 -36.42 16.51 -19.53
C GLN A 243 -37.65 17.32 -19.14
N GLY A 244 -37.64 18.59 -19.56
CA GLY A 244 -38.81 19.46 -19.54
C GLY A 244 -39.95 18.79 -20.32
N LYS A 245 -41.00 18.44 -19.59
CA LYS A 245 -42.27 17.99 -20.13
C LYS A 245 -42.94 19.19 -20.81
N ALA A 246 -42.82 19.30 -22.13
CA ALA A 246 -43.63 20.24 -22.90
C ALA A 246 -45.09 19.79 -22.83
N ALA A 247 -45.93 20.66 -22.29
CA ALA A 247 -47.36 20.52 -22.27
C ALA A 247 -47.94 20.63 -23.70
N LYS A 248 -49.08 19.98 -23.84
CA LYS A 248 -49.96 19.85 -25.00
C LYS A 248 -50.34 21.18 -25.65
#